data_AF-A0A820PYJ8-F1
#
_entry.id   AF-A0A820PYJ8-F1
#
_cell.length_a   1.000
_cell.length_b   1.000
_cell.length_c   1.000
_cell.angle_alpha   90.00
_cell.angle_beta   90.00
_cell.angle_gamma   90.00
#
_symmetry.space_group_name_H-M   'P 1'
#
loop_
_entity.id
_entity.type
_entity.pdbx_description
1 polymer ?
#
loop_
_entity_poly.entity_id
_entity_poly.type
_entity_poly.pdbx_seq_one_letter_code
_entity_poly.pdbx_strand_id
1 'polypeptide(L)'
;LRGTRLRNTQWAFGIVCYAGSDTKLMKNSGKATFKRTQIDRLLNRLILGIFCFLLVMCTIMTICSGLWESFVGYDFRSYLPWETFLSQDRRVGAVQKCLLVFLSYIIILNTVVPISLYVSVEFIRLLQSKFIDW
;
A
#
# COMPACT_ATOMS: atom_id res chain seq x y z
N LEU A 1 -35.17 -4.69 30.37
CA LEU A 1 -33.76 -4.40 30.00
C LEU A 1 -33.73 -3.37 28.88
N ARG A 2 -32.65 -2.60 28.69
CA ARG A 2 -32.59 -1.54 27.65
C ARG A 2 -32.97 -2.01 26.22
N GLY A 3 -32.75 -3.29 25.90
CA GLY A 3 -33.10 -3.89 24.60
C GLY A 3 -34.44 -4.63 24.53
N THR A 4 -35.23 -4.68 25.61
CA THR A 4 -36.51 -5.41 25.61
C THR A 4 -37.65 -4.51 25.15
N ARG A 5 -38.46 -4.97 24.20
CA ARG A 5 -39.71 -4.30 23.79
C ARG A 5 -40.88 -4.86 24.60
N LEU A 6 -41.60 -3.97 25.29
CA LEU A 6 -42.87 -4.31 25.94
C LEU A 6 -43.92 -4.61 24.86
N ARG A 7 -44.65 -5.71 25.00
CA ARG A 7 -45.75 -6.11 24.09
C ARG A 7 -46.97 -6.50 24.92
N ASN A 8 -48.15 -6.33 24.32
CA ASN A 8 -49.44 -6.74 24.89
C ASN A 8 -49.88 -5.98 26.17
N THR A 9 -49.48 -4.72 26.34
CA THR A 9 -49.92 -3.82 27.43
C THR A 9 -49.90 -2.37 26.95
N GLN A 10 -50.88 -1.54 27.32
CA GLN A 10 -50.96 -0.14 26.84
C GLN A 10 -49.91 0.79 27.48
N TRP A 11 -49.65 0.65 28.77
CA TRP A 11 -48.66 1.47 29.49
C TRP A 11 -48.07 0.72 30.67
N ALA A 12 -46.89 1.15 31.09
CA ALA A 12 -46.20 0.65 32.28
C ALA A 12 -45.44 1.82 32.94
N PHE A 13 -45.58 1.97 34.26
CA PHE A 13 -44.76 2.90 35.04
C PHE A 13 -43.54 2.16 35.59
N GLY A 14 -42.38 2.83 35.62
CA GLY A 14 -41.16 2.26 36.15
C GLY A 14 -40.10 3.32 36.43
N ILE A 15 -39.13 2.97 37.27
CA ILE A 15 -38.01 3.83 37.65
C ILE A 15 -36.74 3.31 36.95
N VAL A 16 -35.92 4.23 36.45
CA VAL A 16 -34.64 3.89 35.81
C VAL A 16 -33.58 3.67 36.88
N CYS A 17 -33.22 2.41 37.15
CA CYS A 17 -32.15 2.08 38.11
C CYS A 17 -30.75 2.12 37.49
N TYR A 18 -30.61 1.83 36.19
CA TYR A 18 -29.34 1.82 35.47
C TYR A 18 -29.50 2.51 34.12
N ALA A 19 -28.65 3.49 33.84
CA ALA A 19 -28.63 4.26 32.59
C ALA A 19 -27.29 4.10 31.86
N GLY A 20 -27.28 4.32 30.54
CA GLY A 20 -26.05 4.32 29.76
C GLY A 20 -25.24 3.02 29.89
N SER A 21 -23.94 3.17 30.13
CA SER A 21 -22.94 2.09 30.19
C SER A 21 -23.19 1.10 31.31
N ASP A 22 -23.94 1.51 32.33
CA ASP A 22 -24.24 0.65 33.47
C ASP A 22 -25.35 -0.34 33.21
N THR A 23 -26.07 -0.20 32.09
CA THR A 23 -27.08 -1.18 31.68
C THR A 23 -26.43 -2.54 31.40
N LYS A 24 -27.06 -3.62 31.89
CA LYS A 24 -26.62 -5.01 31.65
C LYS A 24 -26.35 -5.31 30.16
N LEU A 25 -27.12 -4.70 29.26
CA LEU A 25 -26.93 -4.82 27.82
C LEU A 25 -25.58 -4.23 27.39
N MET A 26 -25.26 -3.01 27.82
CA MET A 26 -24.02 -2.35 27.42
C MET A 26 -22.79 -2.98 28.07
N LYS A 27 -22.92 -3.55 29.29
CA LYS A 27 -21.86 -4.36 29.92
C LYS A 27 -21.58 -5.67 29.17
N ASN A 28 -22.58 -6.21 28.45
CA ASN A 28 -22.42 -7.40 27.63
C ASN A 28 -22.04 -7.08 26.17
N SER A 29 -22.26 -5.85 25.71
CA SER A 29 -21.77 -5.38 24.42
C SER A 29 -20.26 -5.18 24.50
N GLY A 30 -19.50 -6.12 23.92
CA GLY A 30 -18.05 -5.97 23.78
C GLY A 30 -17.68 -4.68 23.03
N LYS A 31 -16.48 -4.15 23.30
CA LYS A 31 -15.96 -2.98 22.57
C LYS A 31 -15.92 -3.27 21.08
N ALA A 32 -16.30 -2.30 20.26
CA ALA A 32 -16.21 -2.41 18.80
C ALA A 32 -14.73 -2.55 18.39
N THR A 33 -14.31 -3.77 18.09
CA THR A 33 -12.97 -4.05 17.58
C THR A 33 -13.00 -4.04 16.05
N PHE A 34 -12.12 -3.28 15.41
CA PHE A 34 -11.92 -3.36 13.97
C PHE A 34 -11.39 -4.75 13.62
N LYS A 35 -12.19 -5.52 12.88
CA LYS A 35 -11.77 -6.84 12.37
C LYS A 35 -10.81 -6.63 11.20
N ARG A 36 -9.52 -6.91 11.42
CA ARG A 36 -8.54 -7.01 10.35
C ARG A 36 -8.63 -8.40 9.72
N THR A 37 -8.82 -8.49 8.42
CA THR A 37 -8.95 -9.79 7.74
C THR A 37 -7.58 -10.43 7.50
N GLN A 38 -7.52 -11.76 7.38
CA GLN A 38 -6.29 -12.46 6.98
C GLN A 38 -5.82 -12.01 5.58
N ILE A 39 -6.77 -11.63 4.71
CA ILE A 39 -6.50 -11.15 3.36
C ILE A 39 -5.72 -9.84 3.39
N ASP A 40 -5.97 -8.94 4.35
CA ASP A 40 -5.18 -7.70 4.51
C ASP A 40 -3.71 -7.98 4.80
N ARG A 41 -3.42 -9.03 5.58
CA ARG A 41 -2.04 -9.44 5.86
C ARG A 41 -1.37 -10.06 4.62
N LEU A 42 -2.12 -10.83 3.83
CA LEU A 42 -1.62 -11.41 2.59
C LEU A 42 -1.28 -10.32 1.56
N LEU A 43 -2.18 -9.35 1.36
CA LEU A 43 -1.97 -8.24 0.43
C LEU A 43 -0.73 -7.43 0.81
N ASN A 44 -0.58 -7.09 2.09
CA ASN A 44 0.61 -6.35 2.56
C ASN A 44 1.92 -7.12 2.29
N ARG A 45 1.91 -8.45 2.44
CA ARG A 45 3.07 -9.29 2.12
C ARG A 45 3.37 -9.32 0.63
N LEU A 46 2.33 -9.39 -0.21
CA LEU A 46 2.47 -9.42 -1.66
C LEU A 46 3.02 -8.07 -2.19
N ILE A 47 2.51 -6.94 -1.67
CA ILE A 47 3.01 -5.60 -2.00
C ILE A 47 4.50 -5.47 -1.65
N LEU A 48 4.90 -5.94 -0.47
CA LEU A 48 6.30 -5.92 -0.05
C LEU A 48 7.18 -6.80 -0.96
N GLY A 49 6.66 -7.94 -1.42
CA GLY A 49 7.32 -8.80 -2.41
C GLY A 49 7.52 -8.10 -3.76
N ILE A 50 6.50 -7.42 -4.29
CA ILE A 50 6.59 -6.67 -5.55
C ILE A 50 7.59 -5.51 -5.43
N PHE A 51 7.58 -4.79 -4.30
CA PHE A 51 8.54 -3.71 -4.07
C PHE A 51 9.98 -4.22 -4.02
N CYS A 52 10.23 -5.36 -3.38
CA CYS A 52 11.55 -5.99 -3.39
C CYS A 52 11.98 -6.41 -4.80
N PHE A 53 11.08 -7.03 -5.55
CA PHE A 53 11.31 -7.41 -6.95
C PHE A 53 11.63 -6.20 -7.84
N LEU A 54 10.91 -5.10 -7.66
CA LEU A 54 11.16 -3.84 -8.36
C LEU A 54 12.58 -3.33 -8.09
N LEU A 55 13.01 -3.28 -6.82
CA LEU A 55 14.35 -2.83 -6.47
C LEU A 55 15.43 -3.69 -7.13
N VAL A 56 15.27 -5.02 -7.11
CA VAL A 56 16.21 -5.94 -7.76
C VAL A 56 16.27 -5.66 -9.27
N MET A 57 15.13 -5.54 -9.95
CA MET A 57 15.10 -5.23 -11.39
C MET A 57 15.76 -3.89 -11.71
N CYS A 58 15.50 -2.84 -10.93
CA CYS A 58 16.14 -1.53 -11.10
C CYS A 58 17.68 -1.62 -10.92
N THR A 59 18.16 -2.38 -9.95
CA THR A 59 19.61 -2.57 -9.75
C THR A 59 20.26 -3.30 -10.93
N ILE A 60 19.63 -4.38 -11.42
CA ILE A 60 20.14 -5.15 -12.57
C ILE A 60 20.20 -4.26 -13.81
N MET A 61 19.13 -3.50 -14.10
CA MET A 61 19.08 -2.60 -15.26
C MET A 61 20.12 -1.48 -15.17
N THR A 62 20.36 -0.94 -13.97
CA THR A 62 21.39 0.07 -13.75
C THR A 62 22.80 -0.49 -14.00
N ILE A 63 23.07 -1.72 -13.53
CA ILE A 63 24.35 -2.39 -13.77
C ILE A 63 24.53 -2.70 -15.26
N CYS A 64 23.51 -3.25 -15.92
CA CYS A 64 23.56 -3.53 -17.36
C CYS A 64 23.81 -2.26 -18.19
N SER A 65 23.17 -1.14 -17.84
CA SER A 65 23.38 0.14 -18.50
C SER A 65 24.83 0.65 -18.32
N GLY A 66 25.39 0.54 -17.12
CA GLY A 66 26.79 0.89 -16.86
C GLY A 66 27.81 -0.02 -17.56
N LEU A 67 27.54 -1.32 -17.63
CA LEU A 67 28.36 -2.26 -18.40
C LEU A 67 28.29 -1.96 -19.89
N TRP A 68 27.10 -1.71 -20.43
CA TRP A 68 26.91 -1.35 -21.84
C TRP A 68 27.68 -0.07 -22.21
N GLU A 69 27.63 0.97 -21.36
CA GLU A 69 28.42 2.19 -21.55
C GLU A 69 29.94 1.89 -21.55
N SER A 70 30.38 0.94 -20.72
CA SER A 70 31.81 0.56 -20.62
C SER A 70 32.31 -0.26 -21.82
N PHE A 71 31.48 -1.14 -22.40
CA PHE A 71 31.88 -2.01 -23.50
C PHE A 71 31.64 -1.42 -24.90
N VAL A 72 30.55 -0.68 -25.09
CA VAL A 72 30.10 -0.18 -26.41
C VAL A 72 30.07 1.35 -26.47
N GLY A 73 29.98 2.04 -25.32
CA GLY A 73 29.65 3.46 -25.23
C GLY A 73 30.75 4.46 -25.60
N TYR A 74 31.90 4.03 -26.10
CA TYR A 74 33.01 4.95 -26.45
C TYR A 74 32.60 5.93 -27.58
N ASP A 75 31.79 5.47 -28.56
CA ASP A 75 31.30 6.31 -29.66
C ASP A 75 30.07 7.15 -29.31
N PHE A 76 29.28 6.75 -28.29
CA PHE A 76 28.02 7.40 -27.92
C PHE A 76 28.17 8.56 -26.93
N ARG A 77 29.39 8.80 -26.42
CA ARG A 77 29.69 9.91 -25.50
C ARG A 77 29.46 11.30 -26.12
N SER A 78 29.44 11.40 -27.45
CA SER A 78 29.12 12.61 -28.19
C SER A 78 27.65 13.03 -28.11
N TYR A 79 26.72 12.09 -27.92
CA TYR A 79 25.27 12.34 -27.90
C TYR A 79 24.70 12.62 -26.50
N LEU A 80 25.41 12.23 -25.44
CA LEU A 80 24.95 12.41 -24.06
C LEU A 80 26.08 12.98 -23.18
N PRO A 81 26.35 14.30 -23.25
CA PRO A 81 27.45 14.95 -22.53
C PRO A 81 27.10 15.09 -21.05
N TRP A 82 27.19 13.98 -20.32
CA TRP A 82 27.12 13.96 -18.86
C TRP A 82 28.22 14.82 -18.21
N GLU A 83 29.28 15.13 -18.95
CA GLU A 83 30.41 15.97 -18.52
C GLU A 83 29.96 17.43 -18.20
N THR A 84 28.90 17.92 -18.83
CA THR A 84 28.42 19.32 -18.68
C THR A 84 27.47 19.49 -17.48
N PHE A 85 26.77 18.42 -17.09
CA PHE A 85 25.71 18.47 -16.06
C PHE A 85 26.12 17.87 -14.72
N LEU A 86 27.23 17.13 -14.66
CA LEU A 86 27.70 16.45 -13.45
C LEU A 86 29.00 17.04 -12.93
N SER A 87 29.25 16.82 -11.64
CA SER A 87 30.44 17.32 -10.96
C SER A 87 31.73 16.93 -11.70
N GLN A 88 32.64 17.88 -11.88
CA GLN A 88 33.94 17.70 -12.56
C GLN A 88 34.82 16.62 -11.90
N ASP A 89 34.52 16.29 -10.64
CA ASP A 89 35.20 15.25 -9.88
C ASP A 89 34.71 13.85 -10.31
N ARG A 90 35.62 13.03 -10.89
CA ARG A 90 35.30 11.77 -11.57
C ARG A 90 34.62 10.74 -10.67
N ARG A 91 34.93 10.72 -9.38
CA ARG A 91 34.30 9.80 -8.41
C ARG A 91 32.88 10.24 -8.05
N VAL A 92 32.68 11.53 -7.81
CA VAL A 92 31.38 12.09 -7.43
C VAL A 92 30.41 12.05 -8.61
N GLY A 93 30.89 12.38 -9.82
CA GLY A 93 30.11 12.31 -11.04
C GLY A 93 29.64 10.88 -11.38
N ALA A 94 30.48 9.86 -11.15
CA ALA A 94 30.07 8.47 -11.38
C ALA A 94 28.91 8.04 -10.46
N VAL A 95 29.01 8.37 -9.17
CA VAL A 95 27.95 8.04 -8.18
C VAL A 95 26.65 8.76 -8.51
N GLN A 96 26.71 10.05 -8.88
CA GLN A 96 25.53 10.82 -9.27
C GLN A 96 24.86 10.26 -10.54
N LYS A 97 25.62 9.84 -11.55
CA LYS A 97 25.07 9.19 -12.75
C LYS A 97 24.34 7.90 -12.42
N CYS A 98 25.00 7.00 -11.66
CA CYS A 98 24.38 5.75 -11.24
C CYS A 98 23.08 5.98 -10.45
N LEU A 99 23.08 6.98 -9.57
CA LEU A 99 21.90 7.35 -8.80
C LEU A 99 20.76 7.88 -9.68
N LEU A 100 21.05 8.78 -10.61
CA LEU A 100 20.05 9.34 -11.54
C LEU A 100 19.44 8.26 -12.44
N VAL A 101 20.28 7.38 -13.00
CA VAL A 101 19.85 6.26 -13.85
C VAL A 101 19.00 5.28 -13.04
N PHE A 102 19.40 4.97 -11.80
CA PHE A 102 18.62 4.12 -10.89
C PHE A 102 17.25 4.72 -10.56
N LEU A 103 17.18 6.02 -10.21
CA LEU A 103 15.90 6.71 -9.97
C LEU A 103 15.03 6.75 -11.23
N SER A 104 15.63 6.95 -12.40
CA SER A 104 14.90 6.95 -13.67
C SER A 104 14.23 5.60 -13.94
N TYR A 105 14.94 4.48 -13.73
CA TYR A 105 14.36 3.15 -13.88
C TYR A 105 13.27 2.84 -12.85
N ILE A 106 13.35 3.37 -11.63
CA ILE A 106 12.26 3.25 -10.64
C ILE A 106 10.99 3.93 -11.15
N ILE A 107 11.09 5.12 -11.75
CA ILE A 107 9.93 5.85 -12.29
C ILE A 107 9.31 5.08 -13.47
N ILE A 108 10.15 4.59 -14.39
CA ILE A 108 9.70 3.83 -15.56
C ILE A 108 8.99 2.53 -15.14
N LEU A 109 9.56 1.82 -14.17
CA LEU A 109 9.03 0.54 -13.66
C LEU A 109 7.98 0.72 -12.56
N ASN A 110 7.57 1.94 -12.22
CA ASN A 110 6.53 2.19 -11.20
C ASN A 110 5.20 1.51 -11.56
N THR A 111 4.95 1.30 -12.86
CA THR A 111 3.79 0.56 -13.39
C THR A 111 3.73 -0.91 -12.94
N VAL A 112 4.85 -1.49 -12.51
CA VAL A 112 4.91 -2.84 -11.93
C VAL A 112 4.27 -2.89 -10.54
N VAL A 113 4.26 -1.76 -9.80
CA VAL A 113 3.51 -1.65 -8.54
C VAL A 113 2.04 -1.43 -8.89
N PRO A 114 1.17 -2.43 -8.72
CA PRO A 114 -0.20 -2.32 -9.18
C PRO A 114 -0.99 -1.51 -8.14
N ILE A 115 -1.03 -0.19 -8.33
CA ILE A 115 -1.90 0.70 -7.53
C ILE A 115 -3.36 0.26 -7.69
N SER A 116 -3.72 -0.25 -8.88
CA SER A 116 -5.03 -0.78 -9.19
C SER A 116 -5.39 -2.06 -8.42
N LEU A 117 -4.43 -2.93 -8.10
CA LEU A 117 -4.73 -4.21 -7.43
C LEU A 117 -5.32 -4.00 -6.04
N TYR A 118 -4.82 -3.01 -5.30
CA TYR A 118 -5.37 -2.66 -3.99
C TYR A 118 -6.84 -2.21 -4.10
N VAL A 119 -7.10 -1.26 -5.01
CA VAL A 119 -8.45 -0.72 -5.25
C VAL A 119 -9.41 -1.78 -5.78
N SER A 120 -8.95 -2.64 -6.69
CA SER A 120 -9.76 -3.75 -7.22
C SER A 120 -10.16 -4.73 -6.12
N VAL A 121 -9.27 -5.05 -5.17
CA VAL A 121 -9.61 -5.95 -4.06
C VAL A 121 -10.61 -5.31 -3.11
N GLU A 122 -10.47 -4.02 -2.78
CA GLU A 122 -11.48 -3.31 -1.99
C GLU A 122 -12.84 -3.29 -2.69
N PHE A 123 -12.86 -3.03 -4.00
CA PHE A 123 -14.09 -3.03 -4.79
C PHE A 123 -14.78 -4.41 -4.80
N ILE A 124 -14.02 -5.50 -4.99
CA ILE A 124 -14.55 -6.87 -4.92
C ILE A 124 -15.18 -7.14 -3.55
N ARG A 125 -14.55 -6.70 -2.46
CA ARG A 125 -15.10 -6.88 -1.10
C ARG A 125 -16.41 -6.12 -0.90
N LEU A 126 -16.51 -4.89 -1.43
CA LEU A 126 -17.75 -4.11 -1.35
C LEU A 126 -18.89 -4.81 -2.11
N LEU A 127 -18.61 -5.32 -3.31
CA LEU A 127 -19.59 -6.08 -4.08
C LEU A 127 -19.99 -7.38 -3.38
N GLN A 128 -19.04 -8.14 -2.85
CA GLN A 128 -19.33 -9.37 -2.10
C GLN A 128 -20.17 -9.11 -0.85
N SER A 129 -19.89 -8.01 -0.13
CA SER A 129 -20.73 -7.61 1.01
C SER A 129 -22.16 -7.30 0.57
N LYS A 130 -22.34 -6.57 -0.54
CA LYS A 130 -23.66 -6.25 -1.09
C LYS A 130 -24.43 -7.47 -1.57
N PHE A 131 -23.73 -8.47 -2.10
CA PHE A 131 -24.35 -9.74 -2.52
C PHE A 131 -24.78 -10.61 -1.34
N ILE A 132 -24.04 -10.58 -0.23
CA ILE A 132 -24.41 -11.30 1.00
C ILE A 132 -25.59 -10.65 1.72
N ASP A 133 -25.71 -9.32 1.62
CA ASP A 133 -26.82 -8.55 2.23
C ASP A 133 -28.16 -8.68 1.47
N TRP A 134 -28.15 -9.15 0.21
CA TRP A 134 -29.35 -9.38 -0.62
C TRP A 134 -29.90 -10.79 -0.40
#